data_AF-A0A382K3A2-F1
#
_entry.id   AF-A0A382K3A2-F1
#
_cell.length_a   1.000
_cell.length_b   1.000
_cell.length_c   1.000
_cell.angle_alpha   90.00
_cell.angle_beta   90.00
_cell.angle_gamma   90.00
#
_symmetry.space_group_name_H-M   'P 1'
#
loop_
_entity.id
_entity.type
_entity.pdbx_description
1 polymer ?
#
loop_
_entity_poly.entity_id
_entity_poly.type
_entity_poly.pdbx_seq_one_letter_code
_entity_poly.pdbx_strand_id
1 'polypeptide(L)'
;SLLWHLELDLDKYTTTIQLNDSGIFSGLYKFRGEYKARGKIKNASLFPQEYSQIWKTKRKKREVNIFFEKNKITKLILHPEEKEEARIHYFKLLNYMDPLSSFLNILINNSPSKTIDGRRTYTLNPSNDLKKNKILIINYNNIWADHKRNDLEYIEIYTNKEVSLLPPKVKIKFKDILFELTKN
;
A
#
# COMPACT_ATOMS: atom_id res chain seq x y z
N SER A 1 -1.36 -13.61 10.07
CA SER A 1 -2.63 -13.75 9.33
C SER A 1 -2.96 -12.47 8.58
N LEU A 2 -3.65 -12.58 7.45
CA LEU A 2 -4.18 -11.45 6.67
C LEU A 2 -5.71 -11.56 6.64
N LEU A 3 -6.39 -10.54 7.13
CA LEU A 3 -7.81 -10.33 6.85
C LEU A 3 -7.93 -9.14 5.89
N TRP A 4 -8.46 -9.39 4.69
CA TRP A 4 -8.65 -8.36 3.68
C TRP A 4 -10.11 -8.30 3.27
N HIS A 5 -10.72 -7.12 3.49
CA HIS A 5 -12.06 -6.77 3.06
C HIS A 5 -12.04 -5.68 1.99
N LEU A 6 -12.93 -5.82 1.01
CA LEU A 6 -13.13 -4.86 -0.07
C LEU A 6 -14.64 -4.71 -0.29
N GLU A 7 -15.12 -3.48 -0.16
CA GLU A 7 -16.49 -3.07 -0.45
C GLU A 7 -16.46 -2.18 -1.69
N LEU A 8 -17.27 -2.55 -2.68
CA LEU A 8 -17.45 -1.81 -3.92
C LEU A 8 -18.94 -1.46 -4.03
N ASP A 9 -19.24 -0.17 -4.04
CA ASP A 9 -20.56 0.38 -4.34
C ASP A 9 -20.58 0.93 -5.78
N LEU A 10 -21.68 1.59 -6.18
CA LEU A 10 -21.81 2.19 -7.52
C LEU A 10 -20.75 3.28 -7.80
N ASP A 11 -20.50 4.16 -6.84
CA ASP A 11 -19.62 5.34 -7.00
C ASP A 11 -18.47 5.40 -5.99
N LYS A 12 -18.37 4.44 -5.08
CA LYS A 12 -17.45 4.45 -3.93
C LYS A 12 -16.84 3.09 -3.68
N TYR A 13 -15.67 3.11 -3.06
CA TYR A 13 -15.05 1.90 -2.53
C TYR A 13 -14.49 2.15 -1.13
N THR A 14 -14.44 1.09 -0.36
CA THR A 14 -13.66 1.01 0.88
C THR A 14 -12.89 -0.30 0.89
N THR A 15 -11.62 -0.25 1.27
CA THR A 15 -10.83 -1.46 1.49
C THR A 15 -10.11 -1.39 2.83
N THR A 16 -10.06 -2.52 3.53
CA THR A 16 -9.37 -2.64 4.81
C THR A 16 -8.51 -3.90 4.83
N ILE A 17 -7.30 -3.76 5.36
CA ILE A 17 -6.37 -4.85 5.62
C ILE A 17 -6.02 -4.85 7.09
N GLN A 18 -6.19 -6.00 7.74
CA GLN A 18 -5.67 -6.26 9.07
C GLN A 18 -4.59 -7.34 9.00
N LEU A 19 -3.44 -7.02 9.57
CA LEU A 19 -2.28 -7.90 9.69
C LEU A 19 -2.01 -8.16 11.17
N ASN A 20 -1.88 -9.44 11.52
CA ASN A 20 -1.41 -9.85 12.84
C ASN A 20 -0.27 -10.85 12.68
N ASP A 21 0.67 -10.83 13.62
CA ASP A 21 1.67 -11.88 13.71
C ASP A 21 1.02 -13.27 13.88
N SER A 22 1.61 -14.27 13.26
CA SER A 22 1.15 -15.66 13.33
C SER A 22 2.35 -16.61 13.25
N GLY A 23 2.26 -17.77 13.89
CA GLY A 23 3.31 -18.80 13.91
C GLY A 23 4.07 -18.89 15.24
N ILE A 24 5.00 -19.84 15.33
CA ILE A 24 5.69 -20.24 16.58
C ILE A 24 6.50 -19.11 17.26
N PHE A 25 6.92 -18.08 16.53
CA PHE A 25 7.67 -16.93 17.08
C PHE A 25 6.81 -15.69 17.38
N SER A 26 5.48 -15.77 17.18
CA SER A 26 4.51 -14.70 17.45
C SER A 26 4.60 -14.15 18.89
N GLY A 27 4.78 -15.03 19.88
CA GLY A 27 4.92 -14.65 21.29
C GLY A 27 6.05 -13.64 21.55
N LEU A 28 7.15 -13.76 20.80
CA LEU A 28 8.32 -12.88 20.93
C LEU A 28 8.12 -11.56 20.18
N TYR A 29 7.61 -11.61 18.94
CA TYR A 29 7.55 -10.47 18.02
C TYR A 29 6.12 -10.06 17.63
N LYS A 30 5.30 -9.73 18.64
CA LYS A 30 3.93 -9.27 18.42
C LYS A 30 3.87 -7.95 17.63
N PHE A 31 3.15 -7.95 16.52
CA PHE A 31 2.83 -6.76 15.75
C PHE A 31 1.40 -6.81 15.21
N ARG A 32 0.81 -5.62 15.02
CA ARG A 32 -0.48 -5.42 14.39
C ARG A 32 -0.37 -4.32 13.36
N GLY A 33 -0.84 -4.58 12.15
CA GLY A 33 -0.96 -3.63 11.08
C GLY A 33 -2.42 -3.44 10.69
N GLU A 34 -2.86 -2.21 10.51
CA GLU A 34 -4.17 -1.87 9.97
C GLU A 34 -3.97 -0.88 8.84
N TYR A 35 -4.62 -1.13 7.71
CA TYR A 35 -4.56 -0.27 6.54
C TYR A 35 -5.96 -0.09 6.01
N LYS A 36 -6.32 1.13 5.65
CA LYS A 36 -7.64 1.44 5.10
C LYS A 36 -7.49 2.45 3.99
N ALA A 37 -8.20 2.24 2.89
CA ALA A 37 -8.37 3.25 1.86
C ALA A 37 -9.85 3.36 1.51
N ARG A 38 -10.30 4.58 1.22
CA ARG A 38 -11.63 4.84 0.69
C ARG A 38 -11.58 5.95 -0.36
N GLY A 39 -12.52 5.89 -1.28
CA GLY A 39 -12.62 6.91 -2.32
C GLY A 39 -13.74 6.67 -3.30
N LYS A 40 -13.57 7.21 -4.51
CA LYS A 40 -14.57 7.16 -5.58
C LYS A 40 -14.20 6.17 -6.66
N ILE A 41 -15.21 5.60 -7.30
CA ILE A 41 -15.07 4.80 -8.52
C ILE A 41 -15.47 5.68 -9.70
N LYS A 42 -14.62 5.79 -10.72
CA LYS A 42 -14.94 6.46 -11.98
C LYS A 42 -14.31 5.69 -13.13
N ASN A 43 -15.10 5.36 -14.16
CA ASN A 43 -14.62 4.65 -15.35
C ASN A 43 -13.80 3.38 -15.00
N ALA A 44 -14.35 2.54 -14.11
CA ALA A 44 -13.70 1.33 -13.61
C ALA A 44 -12.30 1.55 -12.97
N SER A 45 -12.03 2.75 -12.48
CA SER A 45 -10.80 3.09 -11.76
C SER A 45 -11.13 3.66 -10.38
N LEU A 46 -10.32 3.28 -9.39
CA LEU A 46 -10.42 3.71 -8.00
C LEU A 46 -9.59 4.98 -7.78
N PHE A 47 -10.21 6.02 -7.25
CA PHE A 47 -9.57 7.30 -6.93
C PHE A 47 -9.65 7.53 -5.42
N PRO A 48 -8.53 7.52 -4.70
CA PRO A 48 -8.57 7.68 -3.26
C PRO A 48 -9.00 9.08 -2.85
N GLN A 49 -9.70 9.14 -1.73
CA GLN A 49 -9.99 10.36 -1.00
C GLN A 49 -9.31 10.35 0.36
N GLU A 50 -9.13 9.17 0.95
CA GLU A 50 -8.45 8.99 2.22
C GLU A 50 -7.74 7.64 2.27
N TYR A 51 -6.56 7.66 2.87
CA TYR A 51 -5.79 6.49 3.25
C TYR A 51 -5.34 6.63 4.70
N SER A 52 -5.44 5.55 5.46
CA SER A 52 -4.86 5.46 6.79
C SER A 52 -4.11 4.15 6.99
N GLN A 53 -3.05 4.23 7.78
CA GLN A 53 -2.25 3.10 8.20
C GLN A 53 -1.92 3.24 9.68
N ILE A 54 -2.04 2.14 10.43
CA ILE A 54 -1.55 2.00 11.80
C ILE A 54 -0.62 0.80 11.85
N TRP A 55 0.59 1.00 12.33
CA TRP A 55 1.55 -0.07 12.62
C TRP A 55 1.92 -0.06 14.09
N LYS A 56 1.59 -1.13 14.81
CA LYS A 56 1.84 -1.26 16.24
C LYS A 56 2.72 -2.47 16.51
N THR A 57 3.76 -2.26 17.29
CA THR A 57 4.60 -3.30 17.91
C THR A 57 4.53 -3.14 19.43
N LYS A 58 5.17 -4.03 20.20
CA LYS A 58 5.32 -3.86 21.66
C LYS A 58 5.96 -2.52 22.06
N ARG A 59 6.84 -1.96 21.21
CA ARG A 59 7.67 -0.79 21.56
C ARG A 59 7.23 0.53 20.92
N LYS A 60 6.58 0.45 19.75
CA LYS A 60 6.30 1.63 18.91
C LYS A 60 4.93 1.50 18.25
N LYS A 61 4.23 2.62 18.16
CA LYS A 61 3.05 2.82 17.32
C LYS A 61 3.41 3.86 16.25
N ARG A 62 3.03 3.59 15.01
CA ARG A 62 3.17 4.52 13.90
C ARG A 62 1.84 4.67 13.19
N GLU A 63 1.52 5.88 12.77
CA GLU A 63 0.29 6.18 12.05
C GLU A 63 0.60 7.07 10.85
N VAL A 64 -0.11 6.83 9.77
CA VAL A 64 -0.08 7.65 8.56
C VAL A 64 -1.51 7.90 8.16
N ASN A 65 -1.87 9.15 7.89
CA ASN A 65 -3.13 9.51 7.26
C ASN A 65 -2.85 10.42 6.07
N ILE A 66 -3.41 10.11 4.91
CA ILE A 66 -3.25 10.87 3.68
C ILE A 66 -4.64 11.20 3.16
N PHE A 67 -4.86 12.47 2.84
CA PHE A 67 -6.11 12.97 2.28
C PHE A 67 -5.87 13.47 0.86
N PHE A 68 -6.80 13.16 -0.03
CA PHE A 68 -6.71 13.46 -1.44
C PHE A 68 -7.92 14.25 -1.91
N GLU A 69 -7.67 15.28 -2.72
CA GLU A 69 -8.70 16.02 -3.42
C GLU A 69 -8.23 16.37 -4.83
N LYS A 70 -9.09 16.19 -5.84
CA LYS A 70 -8.78 16.48 -7.25
C LYS A 70 -7.44 15.86 -7.69
N ASN A 71 -7.19 14.60 -7.29
CA ASN A 71 -5.97 13.83 -7.56
C ASN A 71 -4.68 14.44 -7.02
N LYS A 72 -4.76 15.27 -5.97
CA LYS A 72 -3.63 15.82 -5.23
C LYS A 72 -3.72 15.44 -3.76
N ILE A 73 -2.57 15.38 -3.09
CA ILE A 73 -2.51 15.29 -1.64
C ILE A 73 -2.88 16.66 -1.08
N THR A 74 -3.86 16.71 -0.17
CA THR A 74 -4.27 17.94 0.53
C THR A 74 -3.82 17.96 1.98
N LYS A 75 -3.62 16.78 2.58
CA LYS A 75 -3.13 16.65 3.95
C LYS A 75 -2.37 15.35 4.14
N LEU A 76 -1.28 15.41 4.90
CA LEU A 76 -0.49 14.27 5.34
C LEU A 76 -0.26 14.40 6.85
N ILE A 77 -0.67 13.40 7.63
CA ILE A 77 -0.49 13.36 9.09
C ILE A 77 0.34 12.13 9.41
N LEU A 78 1.39 12.31 10.19
CA LEU A 78 2.29 11.26 10.62
C LEU A 78 2.38 11.27 12.14
N HIS A 79 2.26 10.10 12.76
CA HIS A 79 2.55 9.92 14.18
C HIS A 79 3.58 8.81 14.38
N PRO A 80 4.68 9.04 15.12
CA PRO A 80 5.13 10.36 15.59
C PRO A 80 5.36 11.33 14.43
N GLU A 81 5.27 12.62 14.70
CA GLU A 81 5.52 13.64 13.69
C GLU A 81 6.97 13.55 13.20
N GLU A 82 7.16 13.76 11.90
CA GLU A 82 8.49 13.81 11.30
C GLU A 82 9.14 15.14 11.67
N LYS A 83 10.34 15.07 12.22
CA LYS A 83 11.10 16.26 12.65
C LYS A 83 11.99 16.83 11.56
N GLU A 84 12.22 16.07 10.51
CA GLU A 84 13.09 16.44 9.41
C GLU A 84 12.29 17.11 8.30
N GLU A 85 12.97 17.98 7.55
CA GLU A 85 12.37 18.58 6.36
C GLU A 85 12.13 17.54 5.26
N ALA A 86 10.99 17.66 4.60
CA ALA A 86 10.67 16.83 3.45
C ALA A 86 11.60 17.15 2.29
N ARG A 87 12.21 16.11 1.70
CA ARG A 87 13.12 16.22 0.54
C ARG A 87 12.40 16.48 -0.77
N ILE A 88 11.07 16.35 -0.79
CA ILE A 88 10.24 16.58 -1.97
C ILE A 88 9.01 17.43 -1.59
N HIS A 89 8.51 18.22 -2.54
CA HIS A 89 7.26 18.95 -2.38
C HIS A 89 6.05 18.03 -2.63
N TYR A 90 5.75 17.14 -1.67
CA TYR A 90 4.73 16.11 -1.86
C TYR A 90 3.31 16.67 -2.11
N PHE A 91 2.96 17.88 -1.61
CA PHE A 91 1.70 18.55 -1.93
C PHE A 91 1.57 19.00 -3.40
N LYS A 92 2.69 19.09 -4.14
CA LYS A 92 2.68 19.40 -5.58
C LYS A 92 2.53 18.16 -6.47
N LEU A 93 2.55 16.96 -5.89
CA LEU A 93 2.42 15.71 -6.64
C LEU A 93 1.01 15.55 -7.22
N LEU A 94 0.94 15.16 -8.49
CA LEU A 94 -0.29 14.98 -9.25
C LEU A 94 -0.50 13.52 -9.60
N ASN A 95 -1.75 13.05 -9.46
CA ASN A 95 -2.16 11.68 -9.80
C ASN A 95 -1.41 10.60 -9.02
N TYR A 96 -0.93 10.92 -7.82
CA TYR A 96 -0.44 9.94 -6.87
C TYR A 96 -1.62 9.36 -6.10
N MET A 97 -1.59 8.05 -5.89
CA MET A 97 -2.58 7.30 -5.12
C MET A 97 -1.93 6.69 -3.88
N ASP A 98 -2.73 6.25 -2.92
CA ASP A 98 -2.23 5.44 -1.81
C ASP A 98 -1.87 4.01 -2.26
N PRO A 99 -1.17 3.23 -1.42
CA PRO A 99 -0.73 1.88 -1.79
C PRO A 99 -1.86 0.91 -2.09
N LEU A 100 -2.99 0.96 -1.36
CA LEU A 100 -4.08 0.01 -1.55
C LEU A 100 -4.84 0.31 -2.84
N SER A 101 -5.17 1.58 -3.08
CA SER A 101 -5.85 1.98 -4.30
C SER A 101 -4.99 1.75 -5.54
N SER A 102 -3.67 2.00 -5.43
CA SER A 102 -2.71 1.69 -6.49
C SER A 102 -2.70 0.20 -6.82
N PHE A 103 -2.64 -0.65 -5.80
CA PHE A 103 -2.61 -2.10 -5.97
C PHE A 103 -3.93 -2.62 -6.57
N LEU A 104 -5.08 -2.17 -6.05
CA LEU A 104 -6.38 -2.57 -6.55
C LEU A 104 -6.60 -2.14 -8.02
N ASN A 105 -6.18 -0.94 -8.40
CA ASN A 105 -6.23 -0.51 -9.79
C ASN A 105 -5.41 -1.43 -10.70
N ILE A 106 -4.20 -1.84 -10.29
CA ILE A 106 -3.41 -2.81 -11.05
C ILE A 106 -4.16 -4.14 -11.20
N LEU A 107 -4.84 -4.62 -10.16
CA LEU A 107 -5.64 -5.84 -10.27
C LEU A 107 -6.81 -5.71 -11.24
N ILE A 108 -7.45 -4.53 -11.29
CA ILE A 108 -8.62 -4.25 -12.13
C ILE A 108 -8.22 -4.01 -13.59
N ASN A 109 -7.22 -3.19 -13.86
CA ASN A 109 -6.93 -2.65 -15.19
C ASN A 109 -5.47 -2.82 -15.63
N ASN A 110 -4.62 -3.48 -14.84
CA ASN A 110 -3.21 -3.73 -15.13
C ASN A 110 -2.40 -2.47 -15.52
N SER A 111 -2.80 -1.30 -15.02
CA SER A 111 -2.13 -0.04 -15.33
C SER A 111 -1.14 0.36 -14.24
N PRO A 112 0.06 0.86 -14.59
CA PRO A 112 1.00 1.38 -13.61
C PRO A 112 0.39 2.51 -12.76
N SER A 113 0.77 2.58 -11.49
CA SER A 113 0.26 3.59 -10.55
C SER A 113 1.39 4.31 -9.85
N LYS A 114 1.35 5.66 -9.84
CA LYS A 114 2.21 6.48 -8.98
C LYS A 114 1.65 6.44 -7.57
N THR A 115 2.49 6.08 -6.61
CA THR A 115 2.07 5.74 -5.25
C THR A 115 2.81 6.57 -4.21
N ILE A 116 2.08 7.02 -3.19
CA ILE A 116 2.62 7.66 -1.99
C ILE A 116 2.10 6.93 -0.76
N ASP A 117 3.00 6.55 0.15
CA ASP A 117 2.63 5.84 1.40
C ASP A 117 2.82 6.70 2.67
N GLY A 118 3.04 8.00 2.47
CA GLY A 118 3.28 8.99 3.53
C GLY A 118 4.73 9.14 3.96
N ARG A 119 5.60 8.17 3.63
CA ARG A 119 7.05 8.27 3.87
C ARG A 119 7.87 8.19 2.59
N ARG A 120 7.29 7.64 1.54
CA ARG A 120 7.94 7.35 0.27
C ARG A 120 6.99 7.59 -0.88
N THR A 121 7.59 7.81 -2.03
CA THR A 121 6.91 7.78 -3.32
C THR A 121 7.57 6.74 -4.20
N TYR A 122 6.79 6.04 -5.02
CA TYR A 122 7.26 5.03 -5.96
C TYR A 122 6.21 4.81 -7.04
N THR A 123 6.53 4.01 -8.04
CA THR A 123 5.57 3.54 -9.04
C THR A 123 5.41 2.04 -8.89
N LEU A 124 4.16 1.59 -8.71
CA LEU A 124 3.79 0.20 -8.87
C LEU A 124 3.64 -0.08 -10.36
N ASN A 125 4.52 -0.90 -10.92
CA ASN A 125 4.55 -1.18 -12.36
C ASN A 125 4.30 -2.68 -12.62
N PRO A 126 3.12 -3.10 -13.11
CA PRO A 126 2.88 -4.49 -13.44
C PRO A 126 3.86 -4.98 -14.52
N SER A 127 4.39 -6.18 -14.32
CA SER A 127 5.30 -6.83 -15.27
C SER A 127 4.51 -7.43 -16.44
N ASN A 128 5.03 -7.26 -17.66
CA ASN A 128 4.45 -7.86 -18.87
C ASN A 128 4.82 -9.35 -19.04
N ASP A 129 5.68 -9.90 -18.18
CA ASP A 129 6.05 -11.32 -18.20
C ASP A 129 4.89 -12.18 -17.69
N LEU A 130 4.17 -12.83 -18.63
CA LEU A 130 3.03 -13.72 -18.37
C LEU A 130 3.33 -14.85 -17.36
N LYS A 131 4.61 -15.21 -17.16
CA LYS A 131 5.01 -16.24 -16.18
C LYS A 131 5.21 -15.67 -14.77
N LYS A 132 5.20 -14.35 -14.61
CA LYS A 132 5.49 -13.64 -13.36
C LYS A 132 4.41 -12.59 -13.12
N ASN A 133 3.39 -12.97 -12.35
CA ASN A 133 2.41 -12.05 -11.75
C ASN A 133 3.09 -11.10 -10.76
N LYS A 134 3.94 -10.21 -11.26
CA LYS A 134 4.80 -9.31 -10.48
C LYS A 134 4.41 -7.87 -10.71
N ILE A 135 4.45 -7.09 -9.65
CA ILE A 135 4.42 -5.64 -9.67
C ILE A 135 5.81 -5.17 -9.23
N LEU A 136 6.55 -4.57 -10.15
CA LEU A 136 7.86 -3.99 -9.89
C LEU A 136 7.70 -2.64 -9.21
N ILE A 137 8.60 -2.33 -8.29
CA ILE A 137 8.68 -1.04 -7.63
C ILE A 137 9.79 -0.24 -8.30
N ILE A 138 9.42 0.85 -8.96
CA ILE A 138 10.37 1.73 -9.67
C ILE A 138 10.19 3.19 -9.22
N ASN A 139 11.13 4.06 -9.58
CA ASN A 139 11.10 5.50 -9.24
C ASN A 139 10.92 5.77 -7.73
N TYR A 140 11.58 4.95 -6.90
CA TYR A 140 11.47 5.03 -5.46
C TYR A 140 12.21 6.27 -4.92
N ASN A 141 11.52 7.06 -4.10
CA ASN A 141 12.07 8.23 -3.42
C ASN A 141 11.57 8.31 -1.98
N ASN A 142 12.48 8.52 -1.03
CA ASN A 142 12.10 8.82 0.36
C ASN A 142 11.68 10.28 0.48
N ILE A 143 10.58 10.53 1.19
CA ILE A 143 10.11 11.88 1.52
C ILE A 143 10.96 12.46 2.66
N TRP A 144 11.32 11.64 3.64
CA TRP A 144 12.04 12.02 4.86
C TRP A 144 13.47 11.46 4.84
N ALA A 145 14.39 12.03 5.63
CA ALA A 145 15.80 11.64 5.62
C ALA A 145 16.07 10.34 6.39
N ASP A 146 15.16 9.95 7.28
CA ASP A 146 15.29 8.83 8.22
C ASP A 146 15.25 7.41 7.60
N HIS A 147 14.93 7.27 6.30
CA HIS A 147 14.97 5.97 5.61
C HIS A 147 16.19 5.85 4.69
N LYS A 148 17.22 5.15 5.15
CA LYS A 148 18.34 4.67 4.29
C LYS A 148 17.99 3.42 3.47
N ARG A 149 16.76 2.91 3.58
CA ARG A 149 16.35 1.63 2.99
C ARG A 149 15.56 1.88 1.71
N ASN A 150 16.20 1.64 0.57
CA ASN A 150 15.55 1.50 -0.73
C ASN A 150 15.44 0.02 -1.04
N ASP A 151 14.70 -0.68 -0.18
CA ASP A 151 14.79 -2.14 -0.13
C ASP A 151 13.54 -2.81 -0.70
N LEU A 152 12.48 -2.06 -1.06
CA LEU A 152 11.25 -2.64 -1.61
C LEU A 152 11.43 -2.88 -3.11
N GLU A 153 11.42 -4.14 -3.54
CA GLU A 153 11.77 -4.52 -4.91
C GLU A 153 10.54 -4.84 -5.77
N TYR A 154 9.71 -5.79 -5.33
CA TYR A 154 8.54 -6.22 -6.07
C TYR A 154 7.48 -6.86 -5.19
N ILE A 155 6.27 -6.95 -5.72
CA ILE A 155 5.15 -7.69 -5.17
C ILE A 155 4.80 -8.82 -6.13
N GLU A 156 4.79 -10.06 -5.66
CA GLU A 156 4.30 -11.24 -6.38
C GLU A 156 2.87 -11.55 -5.97
N ILE A 157 2.00 -11.74 -6.95
CA ILE A 157 0.57 -11.95 -6.75
C ILE A 157 0.18 -13.35 -7.22
N TYR A 158 -0.50 -14.10 -6.38
CA TYR A 158 -1.04 -15.40 -6.74
C TYR A 158 -2.56 -15.24 -6.86
N THR A 159 -3.03 -14.95 -8.08
CA THR A 159 -4.45 -14.78 -8.37
C THR A 159 -5.07 -16.06 -8.91
N ASN A 160 -6.30 -16.37 -8.49
CA ASN A 160 -7.25 -17.10 -9.31
C ASN A 160 -8.35 -16.12 -9.72
N LYS A 161 -8.17 -15.43 -10.86
CA LYS A 161 -9.03 -14.31 -11.28
C LYS A 161 -10.50 -14.73 -11.50
N GLU A 162 -10.76 -16.02 -11.73
CA GLU A 162 -12.11 -16.54 -11.93
C GLU A 162 -12.94 -16.56 -10.63
N VAL A 163 -12.28 -16.51 -9.47
CA VAL A 163 -12.94 -16.71 -8.16
C VAL A 163 -13.02 -15.42 -7.35
N SER A 164 -12.01 -14.55 -7.42
CA SER A 164 -12.01 -13.30 -6.65
C SER A 164 -11.07 -12.26 -7.24
N LEU A 165 -11.45 -10.99 -7.12
CA LEU A 165 -10.57 -9.85 -7.41
C LEU A 165 -9.36 -9.84 -6.45
N LEU A 166 -9.58 -10.17 -5.17
CA LEU A 166 -8.51 -10.14 -4.18
C LEU A 166 -7.68 -11.43 -4.25
N PRO A 167 -6.35 -11.33 -4.35
CA PRO A 167 -5.49 -12.50 -4.41
C PRO A 167 -5.52 -13.26 -3.07
N PRO A 168 -5.64 -14.60 -3.07
CA PRO A 168 -5.51 -15.41 -1.86
C PRO A 168 -4.13 -15.31 -1.23
N LYS A 169 -3.10 -15.00 -2.02
CA LYS A 169 -1.72 -14.90 -1.55
C LYS A 169 -0.95 -13.79 -2.25
N VAL A 170 -0.19 -13.02 -1.47
CA VAL A 170 0.70 -11.95 -1.91
C VAL A 170 2.06 -12.17 -1.26
N LYS A 171 3.13 -12.05 -2.04
CA LYS A 171 4.50 -12.01 -1.53
C LYS A 171 5.10 -10.64 -1.79
N ILE A 172 5.66 -10.02 -0.76
CA ILE A 172 6.32 -8.71 -0.86
C ILE A 172 7.81 -8.94 -0.66
N LYS A 173 8.57 -8.73 -1.73
CA LYS A 173 10.02 -8.88 -1.72
C LYS A 173 10.66 -7.56 -1.36
N PHE A 174 11.46 -7.63 -0.30
CA PHE A 174 12.52 -6.69 -0.01
C PHE A 174 13.88 -7.35 -0.27
N LYS A 175 14.93 -6.55 -0.46
CA LYS A 175 16.32 -6.98 -0.75
C LYS A 175 16.68 -8.33 -0.10
N ASP A 176 16.66 -8.39 1.23
CA ASP A 176 17.01 -9.61 1.99
C ASP A 176 15.81 -10.30 2.65
N ILE A 177 14.61 -9.74 2.56
CA ILE A 177 13.44 -10.19 3.33
C ILE A 177 12.25 -10.44 2.40
N LEU A 178 11.64 -11.61 2.51
CA LEU A 178 10.39 -11.94 1.82
C LEU A 178 9.27 -12.01 2.84
N PHE A 179 8.25 -11.16 2.69
CA PHE A 179 7.01 -11.29 3.45
C PHE A 179 6.00 -12.06 2.63
N GLU A 180 5.36 -13.05 3.25
CA GLU A 180 4.25 -13.78 2.67
C GLU A 180 2.97 -13.43 3.44
N LEU A 181 1.94 -13.04 2.68
CA LEU A 181 0.62 -12.72 3.19
C LEU A 181 -0.37 -13.70 2.55
N THR A 182 -0.99 -14.52 3.39
CA THR A 182 -2.01 -15.48 2.98
C THR A 182 -3.32 -15.08 3.64
N LYS A 183 -4.36 -14.91 2.82
CA LYS A 183 -5.72 -14.59 3.30
C LYS A 183 -6.20 -15.74 4.20
N ASN A 184 -6.66 -15.38 5.40
CA ASN A 184 -7.31 -16.30 6.32
C ASN A 184 -8.68 -16.76 5.78
#